data_AF-A0A9D1JRM7-F1
#
_entry.id   AF-A0A9D1JRM7-F1
#
_cell.length_a   1.000
_cell.length_b   1.000
_cell.length_c   1.000
_cell.angle_alpha   90.00
_cell.angle_beta   90.00
_cell.angle_gamma   90.00
#
_symmetry.space_group_name_H-M   'P 1'
#
loop_
_entity.id
_entity.type
_entity.pdbx_description
1 polymer ?
#
loop_
_entity_poly.entity_id
_entity_poly.type
_entity_poly.pdbx_seq_one_letter_code
_entity_poly.pdbx_strand_id
1 'polypeptide(L)'
;MIRLGEKQVLTITRKKDFGVYLSNPADAGGEAVLLPKKEVPSEANVGTQLEVFIYRDSSDRLIATTAEPLITLGQTAVLKVQQVTKIGAFLDWGLPKDLLLPFKEQTVQVREGREYLVALYIDKSSRLCATMKVYEYLHTDSSYKKDDHAIGYIYQIHPEYGAFVAVDGRYHGLIPARELHGGFEPGEKVTVRVSRVREDGKLELSLHERIPFQIDADAEHIMKLIQSYDGVLPFTEKASPAVIEREAGMSKAAFKRAVGRLLKNGRITITDGKIREKQE
;
A
#
# COMPACT_ATOMS: atom_id res chain seq x y z
N MET A 1 9.95 -9.92 31.49
CA MET A 1 8.55 -9.94 31.03
C MET A 1 8.48 -10.36 29.56
N ILE A 2 7.61 -11.34 29.26
CA ILE A 2 7.33 -11.84 27.90
C ILE A 2 6.23 -10.97 27.29
N ARG A 3 6.49 -10.39 26.12
CA ARG A 3 5.55 -9.48 25.44
C ARG A 3 4.81 -10.18 24.31
N LEU A 4 3.47 -10.09 24.30
CA LEU A 4 2.59 -10.65 23.28
C LEU A 4 2.61 -9.78 22.02
N GLY A 5 2.71 -10.40 20.84
CA GLY A 5 2.70 -9.70 19.55
C GLY A 5 4.03 -9.04 19.19
N GLU A 6 5.09 -9.31 19.95
CA GLU A 6 6.44 -8.76 19.72
C GLU A 6 7.45 -9.89 19.49
N LYS A 7 8.46 -9.59 18.68
CA LYS A 7 9.70 -10.37 18.62
C LYS A 7 10.59 -10.02 19.79
N GLN A 8 11.14 -11.03 20.43
CA GLN A 8 12.06 -10.84 21.54
C GLN A 8 13.00 -12.03 21.69
N VAL A 9 14.18 -11.76 22.24
CA VAL A 9 15.17 -12.80 22.55
C VAL A 9 14.84 -13.41 23.92
N LEU A 10 14.59 -14.72 23.94
CA LEU A 10 14.36 -15.50 25.16
C LEU A 10 15.36 -16.65 25.28
N THR A 11 15.60 -17.11 26.50
CA THR A 11 16.56 -18.18 26.79
C THR A 11 15.84 -19.49 27.07
N ILE A 12 16.33 -20.60 26.49
CA ILE A 12 15.85 -21.94 26.82
C ILE A 12 16.19 -22.26 28.27
N THR A 13 15.17 -22.49 29.10
CA THR A 13 15.34 -22.89 30.51
C THR A 13 15.15 -24.38 30.73
N ARG A 14 14.31 -25.04 29.91
CA ARG A 14 14.00 -26.47 30.06
C ARG A 14 13.59 -27.12 28.76
N LYS A 15 14.06 -28.34 28.53
CA LYS A 15 13.63 -29.22 27.43
C LYS A 15 12.56 -30.22 27.88
N LYS A 16 11.62 -30.52 26.99
CA LYS A 16 10.60 -31.57 27.11
C LYS A 16 10.45 -32.28 25.76
N ASP A 17 9.79 -33.43 25.73
CA ASP A 17 9.65 -34.24 24.51
C ASP A 17 8.88 -33.53 23.39
N PHE A 18 8.03 -32.57 23.76
CA PHE A 18 7.17 -31.81 22.84
C PHE A 18 7.68 -30.39 22.52
N GLY A 19 8.80 -29.95 23.10
CA GLY A 19 9.36 -28.62 22.85
C GLY A 19 10.26 -28.10 23.97
N VAL A 20 10.54 -26.80 23.94
CA VAL A 20 11.38 -26.13 24.93
C VAL A 20 10.63 -24.98 25.58
N TYR A 21 10.90 -24.74 26.86
CA TYR A 21 10.39 -23.57 27.56
C TYR A 21 11.42 -22.46 27.49
N LEU A 22 10.95 -21.28 27.10
CA LEU A 22 11.71 -20.05 26.96
C LEU A 22 11.29 -19.07 28.05
N SER A 23 12.24 -18.39 28.68
CA SER A 23 11.96 -17.28 29.60
C SER A 23 12.91 -16.13 29.36
N ASN A 24 12.58 -14.98 29.95
CA ASN A 24 13.50 -13.85 29.95
C ASN A 24 14.67 -14.16 30.92
N PRO A 25 15.94 -14.07 30.48
CA PRO A 25 17.09 -14.35 31.34
C PRO A 25 17.21 -13.41 32.55
N ALA A 26 16.65 -12.19 32.48
CA ALA A 26 16.61 -11.25 33.61
C ALA A 26 15.53 -11.60 34.65
N ASP A 27 14.71 -12.61 34.41
CA ASP A 27 13.54 -12.97 35.20
C ASP A 27 13.66 -14.43 35.68
N ALA A 28 14.64 -14.68 36.56
CA ALA A 28 14.94 -16.01 37.09
C ALA A 28 13.76 -16.53 37.95
N GLY A 29 12.99 -17.47 37.39
CA GLY A 29 11.74 -17.99 37.99
C GLY A 29 10.47 -17.32 37.48
N GLY A 30 10.59 -16.40 36.51
CA GLY A 30 9.46 -15.72 35.87
C GLY A 30 8.67 -16.59 34.89
N GLU A 31 7.72 -15.94 34.22
CA GLU A 31 6.83 -16.55 33.23
C GLU A 31 7.63 -17.22 32.09
N ALA A 32 7.19 -18.42 31.68
CA ALA A 32 7.84 -19.20 30.62
C ALA A 32 6.84 -19.58 29.54
N VAL A 33 7.29 -19.53 28.29
CA VAL A 33 6.48 -19.81 27.10
C VAL A 33 7.02 -21.02 26.35
N LEU A 34 6.13 -21.84 25.78
CA LEU A 34 6.53 -23.02 25.01
C LEU A 34 6.91 -22.62 23.58
N LEU A 35 8.07 -23.08 23.10
CA LEU A 35 8.40 -23.19 21.68
C LEU A 35 8.24 -24.67 21.26
N PRO A 36 7.33 -24.98 20.31
CA PRO A 36 7.09 -26.35 19.86
C PRO A 36 8.34 -27.02 19.28
N LYS A 37 8.51 -28.32 19.52
CA LYS A 37 9.70 -29.09 19.06
C LYS A 37 10.04 -28.93 17.58
N LYS A 38 9.03 -28.78 16.71
CA LYS A 38 9.22 -28.60 15.26
C LYS A 38 9.95 -27.31 14.89
N GLU A 39 9.95 -26.34 15.79
CA GLU A 39 10.50 -24.99 15.59
C GLU A 39 11.79 -24.77 16.39
N VAL A 40 12.27 -25.80 17.11
CA VAL A 40 13.50 -25.75 17.89
C VAL A 40 14.69 -26.06 16.97
N PRO A 41 15.68 -25.17 16.87
CA PRO A 41 16.90 -25.45 16.11
C PRO A 41 17.63 -26.68 16.65
N SER A 42 18.20 -27.49 15.76
CA SER A 42 18.81 -28.79 16.06
C SER A 42 19.88 -28.72 17.17
N GLU A 43 20.66 -27.64 17.14
CA GLU A 43 21.79 -27.35 18.02
C GLU A 43 21.40 -26.62 19.31
N ALA A 44 20.15 -26.20 19.45
CA ALA A 44 19.70 -25.40 20.59
C ALA A 44 19.67 -26.24 21.88
N ASN A 45 20.29 -25.72 22.95
CA ASN A 45 20.39 -26.36 24.26
C ASN A 45 19.86 -25.45 25.38
N VAL A 46 19.74 -25.98 26.61
CA VAL A 46 19.43 -25.12 27.76
C VAL A 46 20.51 -24.05 27.88
N GLY A 47 20.09 -22.80 28.05
CA GLY A 47 20.97 -21.62 27.99
C GLY A 47 21.07 -20.96 26.62
N THR A 48 20.66 -21.63 25.52
CA THR A 48 20.63 -21.00 24.19
C THR A 48 19.59 -19.90 24.15
N GLN A 49 19.98 -18.75 23.59
CA GLN A 49 19.09 -17.63 23.31
C GLN A 49 18.50 -17.77 21.91
N LEU A 50 17.20 -17.54 21.79
CA LEU A 50 16.45 -17.59 20.55
C LEU A 50 15.63 -16.31 20.40
N GLU A 51 15.68 -15.70 19.22
CA GLU A 51 14.69 -14.69 18.83
C GLU A 51 13.39 -15.42 18.45
N VAL A 52 12.30 -15.06 19.12
CA VAL A 52 10.99 -15.67 18.89
C VAL A 52 9.89 -14.61 18.87
N PHE A 53 8.83 -14.87 18.12
CA PHE A 53 7.60 -14.11 18.18
C PHE A 53 6.62 -14.78 19.16
N ILE A 54 5.93 -13.97 19.97
CA ILE A 54 4.96 -14.50 20.93
C ILE A 54 3.54 -14.22 20.47
N TYR A 55 2.72 -15.26 20.44
CA TYR A 55 1.31 -15.17 20.08
C TYR A 55 0.48 -16.12 20.95
N ARG A 56 -0.79 -16.32 20.57
CA ARG A 56 -1.68 -17.29 21.22
C ARG A 56 -2.07 -18.41 20.28
N ASP A 57 -1.95 -19.65 20.77
CA ASP A 57 -2.37 -20.83 20.03
C ASP A 57 -3.91 -20.94 19.90
N SER A 58 -4.39 -22.04 19.32
CA SER A 58 -5.82 -22.33 19.17
C SER A 58 -6.56 -22.53 20.51
N SER A 59 -5.84 -22.82 21.59
CA SER A 59 -6.35 -22.97 22.96
C SER A 59 -6.19 -21.69 23.79
N ASP A 60 -5.88 -20.57 23.14
CA ASP A 60 -5.68 -19.26 23.75
C ASP A 60 -4.51 -19.19 24.75
N ARG A 61 -3.54 -20.10 24.64
CA ARG A 61 -2.34 -20.11 25.49
C ARG A 61 -1.21 -19.33 24.83
N LEU A 62 -0.41 -18.62 25.63
CA LEU A 62 0.83 -18.01 25.15
C LEU A 62 1.76 -19.08 24.60
N ILE A 63 2.29 -18.83 23.41
CA ILE A 63 3.18 -19.73 22.69
C ILE A 63 4.21 -18.90 21.91
N ALA A 64 5.41 -19.46 21.76
CA ALA A 64 6.48 -18.88 20.99
C ALA A 64 6.60 -19.57 19.63
N THR A 65 7.03 -18.83 18.63
CA THR A 65 7.33 -19.35 17.29
C THR A 65 8.62 -18.74 16.77
N THR A 66 9.37 -19.51 15.99
CA THR A 66 10.51 -19.02 15.19
C THR A 66 10.08 -18.66 13.76
N ALA A 67 8.83 -18.92 13.38
CA ALA A 67 8.27 -18.47 12.12
C ALA A 67 8.16 -16.93 12.10
N GLU A 68 8.40 -16.36 10.93
CA GLU A 68 8.27 -14.91 10.72
C GLU A 68 6.80 -14.55 10.48
N PRO A 69 6.16 -13.76 11.36
CA PRO A 69 4.83 -13.24 11.06
C PRO A 69 4.91 -12.15 9.99
N LEU A 70 3.86 -12.01 9.19
CA LEU A 70 3.74 -10.95 8.18
C LEU A 70 3.49 -9.56 8.79
N ILE A 71 3.13 -9.51 10.08
CA ILE A 71 2.82 -8.29 10.82
C ILE A 71 3.16 -8.46 12.30
N THR A 72 3.67 -7.42 12.95
CA THR A 72 3.91 -7.39 14.40
C THR A 72 3.10 -6.28 15.07
N LEU A 73 3.06 -6.28 16.41
CA LEU A 73 2.18 -5.40 17.18
C LEU A 73 2.44 -3.93 16.87
N GLY A 74 1.38 -3.18 16.59
CA GLY A 74 1.48 -1.77 16.25
C GLY A 74 1.92 -1.48 14.82
N GLN A 75 2.18 -2.50 14.01
CA GLN A 75 2.51 -2.34 12.59
C GLN A 75 1.29 -2.58 11.70
N THR A 76 1.44 -2.19 10.44
CA THR A 76 0.49 -2.44 9.35
C THR A 76 1.05 -3.46 8.35
N ALA A 77 0.16 -4.21 7.72
CA ALA A 77 0.48 -5.10 6.60
C ALA A 77 -0.75 -5.34 5.73
N VAL A 78 -0.52 -5.75 4.49
CA VAL A 78 -1.58 -6.20 3.58
C VAL A 78 -1.67 -7.72 3.70
N LEU A 79 -2.79 -8.21 4.20
CA LEU A 79 -2.98 -9.63 4.50
C LEU A 79 -4.13 -10.21 3.69
N LYS A 80 -3.97 -11.48 3.29
CA LYS A 80 -4.97 -12.23 2.53
C LYS A 80 -6.04 -12.82 3.46
N VAL A 81 -7.29 -12.74 3.05
CA VAL A 81 -8.42 -13.34 3.76
C VAL A 81 -8.51 -14.83 3.41
N GLN A 82 -8.36 -15.68 4.41
CA GLN A 82 -8.46 -17.13 4.26
C GLN A 82 -9.90 -17.61 4.34
N GLN A 83 -10.71 -17.00 5.21
CA GLN A 83 -12.13 -17.35 5.36
C GLN A 83 -12.91 -16.20 5.99
N VAL A 84 -14.20 -16.11 5.66
CA VAL A 84 -15.17 -15.21 6.33
C VAL A 84 -16.15 -16.03 7.14
N THR A 85 -16.37 -15.66 8.40
CA THR A 85 -17.19 -16.39 9.37
C THR A 85 -18.22 -15.48 10.04
N LYS A 86 -19.05 -16.04 10.92
CA LYS A 86 -20.05 -15.29 11.71
C LYS A 86 -19.46 -14.26 12.70
N ILE A 87 -18.16 -14.28 12.97
CA ILE A 87 -17.51 -13.35 13.92
C ILE A 87 -16.58 -12.34 13.25
N GLY A 88 -16.36 -12.47 11.94
CA GLY A 88 -15.41 -11.65 11.19
C GLY A 88 -14.67 -12.48 10.15
N ALA A 89 -13.59 -11.91 9.62
CA ALA A 89 -12.69 -12.56 8.68
C ALA A 89 -11.45 -13.10 9.39
N PHE A 90 -10.84 -14.15 8.84
CA PHE A 90 -9.56 -14.68 9.30
C PHE A 90 -8.51 -14.44 8.21
N LEU A 91 -7.41 -13.82 8.60
CA LEU A 91 -6.35 -13.37 7.71
C LEU A 91 -5.12 -14.24 7.87
N ASP A 92 -4.49 -14.59 6.74
CA ASP A 92 -3.16 -15.17 6.73
C ASP A 92 -2.15 -14.09 7.11
N TRP A 93 -1.45 -14.33 8.22
CA TRP A 93 -0.39 -13.48 8.74
C TRP A 93 0.91 -14.27 8.94
N GLY A 94 1.04 -15.42 8.26
CA GLY A 94 2.26 -16.24 8.25
C GLY A 94 2.38 -17.24 9.41
N LEU A 95 1.41 -17.29 10.34
CA LEU A 95 1.44 -18.20 11.49
C LEU A 95 0.37 -19.31 11.39
N PRO A 96 0.54 -20.45 12.09
CA PRO A 96 -0.37 -21.60 11.98
C PRO A 96 -1.84 -21.32 12.33
N LYS A 97 -2.11 -20.25 13.07
CA LYS A 97 -3.47 -19.80 13.44
C LYS A 97 -3.73 -18.47 12.76
N ASP A 98 -4.74 -18.40 11.91
CA ASP A 98 -5.11 -17.15 11.24
C ASP A 98 -5.48 -16.03 12.23
N LEU A 99 -5.24 -14.79 11.81
CA LEU A 99 -5.50 -13.58 12.56
C LEU A 99 -6.96 -13.12 12.38
N LEU A 100 -7.69 -12.94 13.47
CA LEU A 100 -9.07 -12.47 13.41
C LEU A 100 -9.14 -10.97 13.06
N LEU A 101 -9.92 -10.62 12.05
CA LEU A 101 -10.41 -9.29 11.72
C LEU A 101 -11.91 -9.19 12.07
N PRO A 102 -12.27 -8.70 13.27
CA PRO A 102 -13.67 -8.61 13.70
C PRO A 102 -14.49 -7.65 12.83
N PHE A 103 -15.79 -7.91 12.65
CA PHE A 103 -16.66 -7.03 11.83
C PHE A 103 -16.63 -5.55 12.23
N LYS A 104 -16.57 -5.26 13.53
CA LYS A 104 -16.48 -3.88 14.05
C LYS A 104 -15.19 -3.14 13.66
N GLU A 105 -14.18 -3.87 13.21
CA GLU A 105 -12.88 -3.35 12.79
C GLU A 105 -12.72 -3.34 11.26
N GLN A 106 -13.74 -3.75 10.50
CA GLN A 106 -13.76 -3.67 9.05
C GLN A 106 -14.30 -2.32 8.59
N THR A 107 -13.64 -1.68 7.63
CA THR A 107 -14.10 -0.41 7.03
C THR A 107 -14.89 -0.64 5.73
N VAL A 108 -14.78 -1.83 5.14
CA VAL A 108 -15.51 -2.28 3.96
C VAL A 108 -15.90 -3.74 4.08
N GLN A 109 -16.76 -4.22 3.19
CA GLN A 109 -17.11 -5.63 3.13
C GLN A 109 -15.91 -6.48 2.67
N VAL A 110 -15.39 -7.27 3.59
CA VAL A 110 -14.27 -8.19 3.36
C VAL A 110 -14.73 -9.42 2.58
N ARG A 111 -13.93 -9.86 1.61
CA ARG A 111 -14.19 -11.05 0.78
C ARG A 111 -13.06 -12.06 0.89
N GLU A 112 -13.43 -13.33 0.95
CA GLU A 112 -12.47 -14.44 0.94
C GLU A 112 -11.56 -14.40 -0.30
N GLY A 113 -10.28 -14.76 -0.10
CA GLY A 113 -9.26 -14.75 -1.13
C GLY A 113 -8.70 -13.37 -1.51
N ARG A 114 -9.32 -12.27 -1.06
CA ARG A 114 -8.82 -10.90 -1.28
C ARG A 114 -7.85 -10.46 -0.20
N GLU A 115 -7.10 -9.41 -0.49
CA GLU A 115 -6.12 -8.82 0.42
C GLU A 115 -6.58 -7.46 0.90
N TYR A 116 -6.27 -7.14 2.16
CA TYR A 116 -6.65 -5.86 2.77
C TYR A 116 -5.52 -5.35 3.65
N LEU A 117 -5.31 -4.04 3.63
CA LEU A 117 -4.43 -3.36 4.58
C LEU A 117 -5.07 -3.39 5.97
N VAL A 118 -4.32 -3.87 6.95
CA VAL A 118 -4.71 -3.95 8.36
C VAL A 118 -3.56 -3.56 9.28
N ALA A 119 -3.88 -3.25 10.53
CA ALA A 119 -2.93 -3.11 11.63
C ALA A 119 -3.13 -4.21 12.67
N LEU A 120 -2.05 -4.62 13.35
CA LEU A 120 -2.11 -5.58 14.45
C LEU A 120 -2.28 -4.86 15.79
N TYR A 121 -3.29 -5.26 16.57
CA TYR A 121 -3.56 -4.70 17.88
C TYR A 121 -3.97 -5.78 18.89
N ILE A 122 -3.92 -5.43 20.18
CA ILE A 122 -4.43 -6.28 21.27
C ILE A 122 -5.83 -5.80 21.65
N ASP A 123 -6.82 -6.69 21.61
CA ASP A 123 -8.18 -6.36 22.01
C ASP A 123 -8.36 -6.35 23.54
N LYS A 124 -9.56 -5.98 24.01
CA LYS A 124 -9.89 -5.90 25.44
C LYS A 124 -9.81 -7.25 26.17
N SER A 125 -9.76 -8.36 25.44
CA SER A 125 -9.60 -9.72 25.98
C SER A 125 -8.15 -10.22 25.91
N SER A 126 -7.19 -9.33 25.65
CA SER A 126 -5.77 -9.65 25.57
C SER A 126 -5.43 -10.65 24.45
N ARG A 127 -6.16 -10.57 23.33
CA ARG A 127 -5.92 -11.36 22.11
C ARG A 127 -5.46 -10.46 20.96
N LEU A 128 -4.58 -11.00 20.13
CA LEU A 128 -4.14 -10.35 18.90
C LEU A 128 -5.25 -10.39 17.84
N CYS A 129 -5.58 -9.23 17.30
CA CYS A 129 -6.60 -9.03 16.28
C CYS A 129 -6.09 -8.04 15.21
N ALA A 130 -6.65 -8.12 14.02
CA ALA A 130 -6.46 -7.15 12.95
C ALA A 130 -7.52 -6.04 12.99
N THR A 131 -7.16 -4.83 12.56
CA THR A 131 -8.11 -3.74 12.28
C THR A 131 -7.81 -3.05 10.95
N MET A 132 -8.84 -2.70 10.18
CA MET A 132 -8.70 -1.87 8.97
C MET A 132 -8.63 -0.37 9.30
N LYS A 133 -8.81 0.01 10.57
CA LYS A 133 -8.69 1.40 11.06
C LYS A 133 -7.22 1.75 11.29
N VAL A 134 -6.46 1.84 10.20
CA VAL A 134 -5.00 1.90 10.23
C VAL A 134 -4.42 3.28 10.58
N TYR A 135 -5.23 4.34 10.64
CA TYR A 135 -4.75 5.72 10.80
C TYR A 135 -3.72 5.90 11.92
N GLU A 136 -4.00 5.39 13.13
CA GLU A 136 -3.11 5.53 14.30
C GLU A 136 -1.81 4.70 14.22
N TYR A 137 -1.68 3.84 13.21
CA TYR A 137 -0.55 2.93 13.01
C TYR A 137 0.35 3.36 11.85
N LEU A 138 -0.01 4.44 11.15
CA LEU A 138 0.78 4.97 10.05
C LEU A 138 1.80 5.99 10.57
N HIS A 139 2.93 6.05 9.90
CA HIS A 139 4.04 6.93 10.23
C HIS A 139 4.06 8.20 9.37
N THR A 140 4.82 9.19 9.83
CA THR A 140 5.04 10.47 9.12
C THR A 140 6.53 10.75 8.84
N ASP A 141 7.43 9.84 9.19
CA ASP A 141 8.88 9.95 9.05
C ASP A 141 9.40 9.29 7.76
N SER A 142 8.63 9.38 6.68
CA SER A 142 9.00 8.76 5.39
C SER A 142 10.22 9.43 4.76
N SER A 143 11.02 8.66 4.02
CA SER A 143 12.14 9.19 3.21
C SER A 143 11.69 9.74 1.84
N TYR A 144 10.40 9.65 1.54
CA TYR A 144 9.81 10.11 0.29
C TYR A 144 10.05 11.60 0.06
N LYS A 145 10.33 11.95 -1.18
CA LYS A 145 10.52 13.32 -1.65
C LYS A 145 9.48 13.65 -2.71
N LYS A 146 9.36 14.94 -2.98
CA LYS A 146 8.54 15.41 -4.09
C LYS A 146 8.96 14.71 -5.39
N ASP A 147 7.95 14.25 -6.12
CA ASP A 147 8.00 13.52 -7.39
C ASP A 147 8.42 12.06 -7.32
N ASP A 148 8.66 11.51 -6.13
CA ASP A 148 8.80 10.06 -5.99
C ASP A 148 7.46 9.36 -6.26
N HIS A 149 7.54 8.12 -6.75
CA HIS A 149 6.38 7.26 -6.98
C HIS A 149 6.28 6.20 -5.91
N ALA A 150 5.05 5.86 -5.55
CA ALA A 150 4.78 4.87 -4.54
C ALA A 150 3.50 4.09 -4.85
N ILE A 151 3.38 2.93 -4.20
CA ILE A 151 2.14 2.21 -4.12
C ILE A 151 1.39 2.70 -2.88
N GLY A 152 0.09 2.91 -3.00
CA GLY A 152 -0.78 3.31 -1.91
C GLY A 152 -1.99 2.41 -1.77
N TYR A 153 -2.52 2.32 -0.56
CA TYR A 153 -3.78 1.64 -0.28
C TYR A 153 -4.76 2.64 0.29
N ILE A 154 -5.88 2.85 -0.40
CA ILE A 154 -6.93 3.77 0.07
C ILE A 154 -7.60 3.12 1.28
N TYR A 155 -7.54 3.74 2.45
CA TYR A 155 -8.21 3.21 3.66
C TYR A 155 -9.47 3.99 4.03
N GLN A 156 -9.63 5.21 3.52
CA GLN A 156 -10.80 6.05 3.76
C GLN A 156 -10.95 7.09 2.63
N ILE A 157 -12.18 7.39 2.24
CA ILE A 157 -12.50 8.50 1.33
C ILE A 157 -13.43 9.46 2.06
N HIS A 158 -13.11 10.76 2.00
CA HIS A 158 -13.93 11.82 2.54
C HIS A 158 -14.30 12.81 1.42
N PRO A 159 -15.58 13.18 1.25
CA PRO A 159 -16.02 14.05 0.15
C PRO A 159 -15.27 15.38 0.06
N GLU A 160 -14.96 15.98 1.21
CA GLU A 160 -14.31 17.30 1.27
C GLU A 160 -12.78 17.23 1.14
N TYR A 161 -12.14 16.19 1.69
CA TYR A 161 -10.68 16.11 1.78
C TYR A 161 -10.08 15.31 0.64
N GLY A 162 -10.75 14.25 0.20
CA GLY A 162 -10.27 13.30 -0.81
C GLY A 162 -10.00 11.91 -0.21
N ALA A 163 -9.09 11.17 -0.82
CA ALA A 163 -8.76 9.81 -0.42
C ALA A 163 -7.54 9.78 0.50
N PHE A 164 -7.72 9.22 1.69
CA PHE A 164 -6.63 8.91 2.61
C PHE A 164 -5.99 7.59 2.22
N VAL A 165 -4.67 7.62 2.10
CA VAL A 165 -3.86 6.55 1.51
C VAL A 165 -2.75 6.17 2.47
N ALA A 166 -2.55 4.88 2.69
CA ALA A 166 -1.36 4.35 3.33
C ALA A 166 -0.31 4.06 2.27
N VAL A 167 0.70 4.92 2.17
CA VAL A 167 1.79 4.80 1.20
C VAL A 167 2.75 3.69 1.65
N ASP A 168 3.01 2.74 0.76
CA ASP A 168 3.62 1.42 1.03
C ASP A 168 2.99 0.68 2.22
N GLY A 169 1.72 0.97 2.50
CA GLY A 169 1.03 0.47 3.69
C GLY A 169 1.53 1.06 5.01
N ARG A 170 2.51 1.98 5.03
CA ARG A 170 3.20 2.43 6.25
C ARG A 170 3.07 3.91 6.55
N TYR A 171 2.95 4.76 5.53
CA TYR A 171 3.02 6.21 5.72
C TYR A 171 1.70 6.90 5.39
N HIS A 172 1.42 7.99 6.11
CA HIS A 172 0.25 8.81 5.83
C HIS A 172 0.35 9.53 4.48
N GLY A 173 -0.68 9.39 3.67
CA GLY A 173 -0.84 10.12 2.42
C GLY A 173 -2.28 10.58 2.17
N LEU A 174 -2.44 11.62 1.36
CA LEU A 174 -3.73 12.18 0.96
C LEU A 174 -3.72 12.49 -0.54
N ILE A 175 -4.63 11.90 -1.30
CA ILE A 175 -4.99 12.36 -2.64
C ILE A 175 -6.11 13.39 -2.46
N PRO A 176 -5.89 14.68 -2.74
CA PRO A 176 -6.91 15.71 -2.55
C PRO A 176 -8.17 15.45 -3.38
N ALA A 177 -9.35 15.84 -2.88
CA ALA A 177 -10.63 15.63 -3.58
C ALA A 177 -10.63 16.16 -5.02
N ARG A 178 -9.95 17.28 -5.29
CA ARG A 178 -9.76 17.86 -6.63
C ARG A 178 -8.99 16.98 -7.62
N GLU A 179 -8.22 16.01 -7.13
CA GLU A 179 -7.46 15.06 -7.96
C GLU A 179 -8.14 13.69 -8.05
N LEU A 180 -9.15 13.45 -7.21
CA LEU A 180 -9.84 12.18 -7.11
C LEU A 180 -10.98 12.13 -8.15
N HIS A 181 -10.60 11.87 -9.40
CA HIS A 181 -11.54 11.65 -10.50
C HIS A 181 -11.67 10.15 -10.78
N GLY A 182 -12.83 9.56 -10.51
CA GLY A 182 -13.08 8.14 -10.73
C GLY A 182 -13.86 7.49 -9.57
N GLY A 183 -14.32 6.26 -9.77
CA GLY A 183 -15.04 5.48 -8.76
C GLY A 183 -14.09 4.72 -7.83
N PHE A 184 -13.24 5.44 -7.08
CA PHE A 184 -12.33 4.83 -6.12
C PHE A 184 -13.08 4.35 -4.88
N GLU A 185 -12.64 3.23 -4.32
CA GLU A 185 -13.22 2.66 -3.10
C GLU A 185 -12.15 2.38 -2.03
N PRO A 186 -12.49 2.45 -0.72
CA PRO A 186 -11.57 1.98 0.31
C PRO A 186 -11.23 0.49 0.12
N GLY A 187 -9.98 0.14 0.36
CA GLY A 187 -9.37 -1.16 0.06
C GLY A 187 -8.66 -1.22 -1.29
N GLU A 188 -8.83 -0.23 -2.15
CA GLU A 188 -8.19 -0.20 -3.46
C GLU A 188 -6.68 0.12 -3.38
N LYS A 189 -5.91 -0.57 -4.22
CA LYS A 189 -4.47 -0.33 -4.42
C LYS A 189 -4.28 0.63 -5.58
N VAL A 190 -3.53 1.71 -5.35
CA VAL A 190 -3.27 2.77 -6.34
C VAL A 190 -1.78 3.01 -6.50
N THR A 191 -1.37 3.48 -7.68
CA THR A 191 -0.04 4.04 -7.92
C THR A 191 -0.15 5.56 -7.88
N VAL A 192 0.71 6.20 -7.12
CA VAL A 192 0.66 7.63 -6.84
C VAL A 192 2.05 8.25 -6.97
N ARG A 193 2.07 9.54 -7.27
CA ARG A 193 3.26 10.39 -7.18
C ARG A 193 3.14 11.33 -5.99
N VAL A 194 4.21 11.51 -5.24
CA VAL A 194 4.28 12.47 -4.14
C VAL A 194 4.29 13.89 -4.71
N SER A 195 3.21 14.63 -4.53
CA SER A 195 3.12 16.01 -5.02
C SER A 195 3.81 17.00 -4.08
N ARG A 196 3.81 16.70 -2.78
CA ARG A 196 4.47 17.47 -1.72
C ARG A 196 4.60 16.64 -0.44
N VAL A 197 5.67 16.87 0.31
CA VAL A 197 5.79 16.47 1.72
C VAL A 197 5.38 17.66 2.59
N ARG A 198 4.43 17.46 3.50
CA ARG A 198 3.94 18.49 4.43
C ARG A 198 4.90 18.68 5.61
N GLU A 199 4.71 19.77 6.35
CA GLU A 199 5.53 20.08 7.53
C GLU A 199 5.35 19.05 8.67
N ASP A 200 4.18 18.42 8.75
CA ASP A 200 3.87 17.34 9.69
C ASP A 200 4.38 15.96 9.20
N GLY A 201 5.14 15.92 8.09
CA GLY A 201 5.69 14.71 7.49
C GLY A 201 4.69 13.89 6.67
N LYS A 202 3.41 14.27 6.61
CA LYS A 202 2.40 13.59 5.79
C LYS A 202 2.59 13.89 4.31
N LEU A 203 2.20 12.96 3.46
CA LEU A 203 2.34 13.07 2.02
C LEU A 203 1.07 13.62 1.37
N GLU A 204 1.20 14.62 0.51
CA GLU A 204 0.19 14.90 -0.51
C GLU A 204 0.53 14.13 -1.78
N LEU A 205 -0.49 13.52 -2.38
CA LEU A 205 -0.35 12.57 -3.47
C LEU A 205 -1.14 13.04 -4.70
N SER A 206 -0.68 12.57 -5.85
CA SER A 206 -1.34 12.80 -7.13
C SER A 206 -1.45 11.48 -7.88
N LEU A 207 -2.61 11.24 -8.48
CA LEU A 207 -2.83 10.14 -9.43
C LEU A 207 -2.28 10.46 -10.82
N HIS A 208 -1.94 11.73 -11.07
CA HIS A 208 -1.50 12.21 -12.37
C HIS A 208 0.01 12.44 -12.40
N GLU A 209 0.61 12.08 -13.53
CA GLU A 209 1.96 12.51 -13.85
C GLU A 209 2.06 14.02 -14.01
N ARG A 210 3.27 14.57 -13.88
CA ARG A 210 3.51 16.01 -14.06
C ARG A 210 3.00 16.51 -15.41
N ILE A 211 2.37 17.68 -15.43
CA ILE A 211 1.93 18.36 -16.67
C ILE A 211 3.03 18.48 -17.73
N PRO A 212 4.30 18.84 -17.43
CA PRO A 212 5.37 18.81 -18.46
C PRO A 212 5.62 17.42 -19.07
N PHE A 213 5.59 16.37 -18.25
CA PHE A 213 5.77 14.99 -18.71
C PHE A 213 4.56 14.51 -19.50
N GLN A 214 3.35 14.89 -19.07
CA GLN A 214 2.11 14.65 -19.80
C GLN A 214 2.07 15.45 -21.11
N ILE A 215 2.59 16.69 -21.15
CA ILE A 215 2.69 17.48 -22.38
C ILE A 215 3.71 16.84 -23.34
N ASP A 216 4.83 16.33 -22.85
CA ASP A 216 5.81 15.65 -23.68
C ASP A 216 5.25 14.30 -24.19
N ALA A 217 4.53 13.54 -23.35
CA ALA A 217 3.82 12.32 -23.75
C ALA A 217 2.66 12.58 -24.72
N ASP A 218 1.84 13.60 -24.46
CA ASP A 218 0.77 14.06 -25.35
C ASP A 218 1.36 14.56 -26.68
N ALA A 219 2.49 15.28 -26.64
CA ALA A 219 3.20 15.72 -27.84
C ALA A 219 3.73 14.54 -28.66
N GLU A 220 4.32 13.53 -28.03
CA GLU A 220 4.73 12.30 -28.70
C GLU A 220 3.53 11.52 -29.26
N HIS A 221 2.40 11.47 -28.54
CA HIS A 221 1.16 10.86 -29.04
C HIS A 221 0.63 11.61 -30.28
N ILE A 222 0.57 12.95 -30.23
CA ILE A 222 0.18 13.77 -31.39
C ILE A 222 1.16 13.60 -32.54
N MET A 223 2.45 13.45 -32.28
CA MET A 223 3.45 13.22 -33.33
C MET A 223 3.21 11.88 -34.04
N LYS A 224 2.96 10.81 -33.29
CA LYS A 224 2.58 9.50 -33.84
C LYS A 224 1.27 9.56 -34.64
N LEU A 225 0.30 10.33 -34.16
CA LEU A 225 -0.96 10.54 -34.88
C LEU A 225 -0.72 11.28 -36.21
N ILE A 226 0.09 12.33 -36.22
CA ILE A 226 0.44 13.04 -37.46
C ILE A 226 1.13 12.07 -38.44
N GLN A 227 2.05 11.23 -37.96
CA GLN A 227 2.74 10.22 -38.77
C GLN A 227 1.78 9.16 -39.33
N SER A 228 0.75 8.75 -38.58
CA SER A 228 -0.26 7.81 -39.09
C SER A 228 -1.15 8.42 -40.18
N TYR A 229 -1.18 9.74 -40.31
CA TYR A 229 -1.83 10.50 -41.38
C TYR A 229 -0.82 10.97 -42.44
N ASP A 230 0.22 10.17 -42.71
CA ASP A 230 1.28 10.47 -43.69
C ASP A 230 1.93 11.86 -43.48
N GLY A 231 2.13 12.23 -42.22
CA GLY A 231 2.75 13.50 -41.83
C GLY A 231 1.80 14.71 -41.85
N VAL A 232 0.50 14.54 -42.11
CA VAL A 232 -0.47 15.64 -42.22
C VAL A 232 -1.77 15.36 -41.46
N LEU A 233 -1.95 15.99 -40.31
CA LEU A 233 -3.21 15.94 -39.56
C LEU A 233 -4.23 16.95 -40.16
N PRO A 234 -5.44 16.51 -40.57
CA PRO A 234 -6.38 17.33 -41.33
C PRO A 234 -7.22 18.29 -40.47
N PHE A 235 -6.90 18.43 -39.18
CA PHE A 235 -7.59 19.32 -38.26
C PHE A 235 -6.61 19.98 -37.27
N THR A 236 -7.01 21.12 -36.70
CA THR A 236 -6.24 21.85 -35.68
C THR A 236 -7.03 21.99 -34.38
N GLU A 237 -6.51 22.78 -33.43
CA GLU A 237 -7.20 23.17 -32.21
C GLU A 237 -8.51 23.95 -32.43
N LYS A 238 -8.83 24.31 -33.67
CA LYS A 238 -10.12 24.88 -34.06
C LYS A 238 -11.24 23.84 -34.12
N ALA A 239 -10.92 22.55 -34.28
CA ALA A 239 -11.91 21.48 -34.26
C ALA A 239 -12.72 21.45 -32.94
N SER A 240 -13.93 20.91 -32.98
CA SER A 240 -14.78 20.82 -31.79
C SER A 240 -14.15 19.86 -30.75
N PRO A 241 -14.44 20.05 -29.44
CA PRO A 241 -13.94 19.13 -28.40
C PRO A 241 -14.24 17.67 -28.72
N ALA A 242 -15.46 17.36 -29.18
CA ALA A 242 -15.88 16.01 -29.54
C ALA A 242 -15.07 15.41 -30.70
N VAL A 243 -14.68 16.21 -31.70
CA VAL A 243 -13.82 15.74 -32.79
C VAL A 243 -12.41 15.46 -32.28
N ILE A 244 -11.84 16.36 -31.46
CA ILE A 244 -10.48 16.18 -30.92
C ILE A 244 -10.41 14.95 -30.01
N GLU A 245 -11.44 14.75 -29.17
CA GLU A 245 -11.52 13.58 -28.29
C GLU A 245 -11.61 12.29 -29.09
N ARG A 246 -12.44 12.26 -30.15
CA ARG A 246 -12.60 11.08 -31.02
C ARG A 246 -11.32 10.76 -31.80
N GLU A 247 -10.68 11.76 -32.38
CA GLU A 247 -9.54 11.55 -33.30
C GLU A 247 -8.18 11.45 -32.58
N ALA A 248 -8.01 12.13 -31.44
CA ALA A 248 -6.74 12.20 -30.72
C ALA A 248 -6.78 11.58 -29.31
N GLY A 249 -7.93 11.07 -28.86
CA GLY A 249 -8.08 10.40 -27.57
C GLY A 249 -7.79 11.28 -26.35
N MET A 250 -7.88 12.61 -26.50
CA MET A 250 -7.52 13.56 -25.45
C MET A 250 -8.41 14.81 -25.47
N SER A 251 -8.43 15.54 -24.35
CA SER A 251 -9.20 16.79 -24.25
C SER A 251 -8.65 17.88 -25.18
N LYS A 252 -9.52 18.81 -25.61
CA LYS A 252 -9.12 19.98 -26.41
C LYS A 252 -8.03 20.83 -25.74
N ALA A 253 -8.01 20.89 -24.41
CA ALA A 253 -6.99 21.60 -23.65
C ALA A 253 -5.64 20.85 -23.67
N ALA A 254 -5.63 19.53 -23.55
CA ALA A 254 -4.44 18.70 -23.71
C ALA A 254 -3.87 18.81 -25.13
N PHE A 255 -4.73 18.66 -26.14
CA PHE A 255 -4.36 18.81 -27.55
C PHE A 255 -3.70 20.17 -27.84
N LYS A 256 -4.29 21.27 -27.36
CA LYS A 256 -3.71 22.62 -27.51
C LYS A 256 -2.31 22.74 -26.90
N ARG A 257 -2.09 22.17 -25.71
CA ARG A 257 -0.80 22.21 -25.03
C ARG A 257 0.25 21.38 -25.78
N ALA A 258 -0.12 20.18 -26.23
CA ALA A 258 0.75 19.29 -27.00
C ALA A 258 1.18 19.90 -28.35
N VAL A 259 0.22 20.42 -29.13
CA VAL A 259 0.50 21.14 -30.39
C VAL A 259 1.37 22.37 -30.15
N GLY A 260 1.08 23.15 -29.11
CA GLY A 260 1.91 24.30 -28.73
C GLY A 260 3.35 23.93 -28.39
N ARG A 261 3.58 22.80 -27.71
CA ARG A 261 4.91 22.25 -27.40
C ARG A 261 5.65 21.83 -28.68
N LEU A 262 5.00 21.08 -29.56
CA LEU A 262 5.60 20.62 -30.82
C LEU A 262 5.96 21.80 -31.75
N LEU A 263 5.12 22.84 -31.81
CA LEU A 263 5.43 24.08 -32.52
C LEU A 263 6.66 24.78 -31.93
N LYS A 264 6.70 24.93 -30.60
CA LYS A 264 7.84 25.55 -29.90
C LYS A 264 9.15 24.78 -30.11
N ASN A 265 9.07 23.45 -30.20
CA ASN A 265 10.22 22.59 -30.46
C ASN A 265 10.54 22.44 -31.95
N GLY A 266 9.80 23.13 -32.84
CA GLY A 266 10.07 23.13 -34.28
C GLY A 266 9.76 21.82 -35.00
N ARG A 267 9.01 20.90 -34.40
CA ARG A 267 8.69 19.57 -34.95
C ARG A 267 7.54 19.57 -35.96
N ILE A 268 6.67 20.58 -35.90
CA ILE A 268 5.48 20.70 -36.74
C ILE A 268 5.27 22.13 -37.25
N THR A 269 4.41 22.30 -38.24
CA THR A 269 3.88 23.59 -38.71
C THR A 269 2.37 23.53 -38.86
N ILE A 270 1.70 24.68 -38.76
CA ILE A 270 0.27 24.80 -39.06
C ILE A 270 0.10 25.66 -40.30
N THR A 271 -0.50 25.09 -41.33
CA THR A 271 -0.76 25.75 -42.63
C THR A 271 -2.08 25.27 -43.19
N ASP A 272 -2.88 26.17 -43.76
CA ASP A 272 -4.20 25.86 -44.37
C ASP A 272 -5.18 25.11 -43.45
N GLY A 273 -5.11 25.35 -42.14
CA GLY A 273 -5.95 24.64 -41.16
C GLY A 273 -5.57 23.16 -40.98
N LYS A 274 -4.34 22.78 -41.33
CA LYS A 274 -3.78 21.45 -41.12
C LYS A 274 -2.48 21.54 -40.33
N ILE A 275 -2.17 20.49 -39.57
CA ILE A 275 -0.90 20.35 -38.87
C ILE A 275 -0.01 19.43 -39.71
N ARG A 276 1.20 19.88 -40.06
CA ARG A 276 2.17 19.14 -40.87
C ARG A 276 3.43 18.87 -40.06
N GLU A 277 3.95 17.64 -40.13
CA GLU A 277 5.28 17.31 -39.64
C GLU A 277 6.33 18.12 -40.42
N LYS A 278 7.31 18.68 -39.72
CA LYS A 278 8.51 19.21 -40.37
C LYS A 278 9.45 18.04 -40.61
N GLN A 279 9.75 17.78 -41.88
CA GLN A 279 10.87 16.93 -42.24
C GLN A 279 12.16 17.74 -42.03
N GLU A 280 13.15 17.13 -41.38
CA GLU A 280 14.52 17.66 -41.32
C GLU A 280 15.14 17.76 -42.72
#